data_AF-A0A9E4KVV7-F1
#
_entry.id   AF-A0A9E4KVV7-F1
#
_cell.length_a   1.000
_cell.length_b   1.000
_cell.length_c   1.000
_cell.angle_alpha   90.00
_cell.angle_beta   90.00
_cell.angle_gamma   90.00
#
_symmetry.space_group_name_H-M   'P 1'
#
loop_
_entity.id
_entity.type
_entity.pdbx_description
1 polymer ?
#
loop_
_entity_poly.entity_id
_entity_poly.type
_entity_poly.pdbx_seq_one_letter_code
_entity_poly.pdbx_strand_id
1 'polypeptide(L)'
;VARLTGAFVTDPSDASSMNLYDLEAGGWSGAILDAVELPADKLPQVRLSTDVVGEVQSSVADEVGVAAGTPVVIGGGDGACAAAGAGVIAAGSAYNYVGSSSWIALSTPKPIYDPDYRTFTFGHVIPDMFMPTGTMQAAGASYQWTRDQLSLFEKETAERLGISPYELINLEIEQVPPGADGLFFLPYLMGERSPRWNPLARGAFVGLT
;
A
#
# COMPACT_ATOMS: atom_id res chain seq x y z
N VAL A 1 14.84 -13.05 -4.75
CA VAL A 1 15.47 -13.92 -3.73
C VAL A 1 15.76 -15.34 -4.24
N ALA A 2 14.74 -16.14 -4.59
CA ALA A 2 14.94 -17.56 -4.94
C ALA A 2 15.94 -17.81 -6.10
N ARG A 3 15.83 -17.06 -7.22
CA ARG A 3 16.79 -17.18 -8.33
C ARG A 3 18.24 -16.83 -7.94
N LEU A 4 18.41 -15.90 -6.99
CA LEU A 4 19.73 -15.42 -6.58
C LEU A 4 20.43 -16.40 -5.63
N THR A 5 19.69 -17.02 -4.72
CA THR A 5 20.23 -17.73 -3.56
C THR A 5 19.88 -19.22 -3.54
N GLY A 6 18.84 -19.63 -4.27
CA GLY A 6 18.20 -20.95 -4.14
C GLY A 6 17.23 -21.06 -2.95
N ALA A 7 17.14 -20.04 -2.08
CA ALA A 7 16.26 -20.07 -0.93
C ALA A 7 14.80 -19.73 -1.30
N PHE A 8 13.87 -20.61 -0.95
CA PHE A 8 12.42 -20.40 -1.10
C PHE A 8 11.82 -19.92 0.23
N VAL A 9 11.86 -18.60 0.43
CA VAL A 9 11.53 -17.92 1.69
C VAL A 9 10.63 -16.72 1.44
N THR A 10 9.88 -16.32 2.45
CA THR A 10 9.05 -15.09 2.48
C THR A 10 9.24 -14.39 3.83
N ASP A 11 8.81 -13.13 3.92
CA ASP A 11 8.87 -12.33 5.14
C ASP A 11 7.47 -12.09 5.73
N PRO A 12 7.32 -11.68 7.00
CA PRO A 12 6.02 -11.43 7.61
C PRO A 12 5.14 -10.45 6.85
N SER A 13 5.73 -9.42 6.23
CA SER A 13 4.94 -8.41 5.50
C SER A 13 4.31 -9.00 4.24
N ASP A 14 5.07 -9.71 3.41
CA ASP A 14 4.55 -10.35 2.20
C ASP A 14 3.68 -11.57 2.53
N ALA A 15 4.10 -12.42 3.48
CA ALA A 15 3.34 -13.59 3.93
C ALA A 15 1.94 -13.22 4.44
N SER A 16 1.82 -12.08 5.15
CA SER A 16 0.54 -11.59 5.66
C SER A 16 -0.46 -11.23 4.56
N SER A 17 0.00 -10.92 3.34
CA SER A 17 -0.87 -10.65 2.20
C SER A 17 -1.53 -11.91 1.62
N MET A 18 -1.02 -13.10 1.96
CA MET A 18 -1.53 -14.37 1.46
C MET A 18 -2.81 -14.82 2.17
N ASN A 19 -3.21 -14.16 3.26
CA ASN A 19 -4.33 -14.55 4.14
C ASN A 19 -4.17 -15.95 4.77
N LEU A 20 -2.95 -16.49 4.81
CA LEU A 20 -2.60 -17.78 5.42
C LEU A 20 -1.71 -17.61 6.66
N TYR A 21 -1.25 -16.39 6.93
CA TYR A 21 -0.29 -16.08 7.98
C TYR A 21 -1.00 -15.64 9.26
N ASP A 22 -0.60 -16.23 10.38
CA ASP A 22 -1.01 -15.81 11.72
C ASP A 22 -0.07 -14.71 12.21
N LEU A 23 -0.60 -13.50 12.31
CA LEU A 23 0.14 -12.32 12.75
C LEU A 23 0.67 -12.47 14.18
N GLU A 24 -0.10 -13.04 15.09
CA GLU A 24 0.28 -13.15 16.50
C GLU A 24 1.25 -14.31 16.73
N ALA A 25 1.03 -15.44 16.06
CA ALA A 25 1.91 -16.61 16.18
C ALA A 25 3.20 -16.47 15.36
N GLY A 26 3.25 -15.57 14.38
CA GLY A 26 4.44 -15.29 13.59
C GLY A 26 4.76 -16.34 12.51
N GLY A 27 3.76 -17.07 12.02
CA GLY A 27 3.95 -18.19 11.08
C GLY A 27 2.67 -18.54 10.31
N TRP A 28 2.70 -19.60 9.51
CA TRP A 28 1.51 -20.07 8.81
C TRP A 28 0.44 -20.57 9.79
N SER A 29 -0.80 -20.13 9.61
CA SER A 29 -1.92 -20.52 10.46
C SER A 29 -2.37 -21.95 10.13
N GLY A 30 -2.07 -22.91 11.02
CA GLY A 30 -2.49 -24.30 10.83
C GLY A 30 -4.00 -24.44 10.62
N ALA A 31 -4.81 -23.67 11.35
CA ALA A 31 -6.27 -23.69 11.21
C ALA A 31 -6.74 -23.27 9.81
N ILE A 32 -6.13 -22.23 9.23
CA ILE A 32 -6.47 -21.78 7.86
C ILE A 32 -5.97 -22.80 6.84
N LEU A 33 -4.73 -23.29 6.99
CA LEU A 33 -4.15 -24.29 6.09
C LEU A 33 -4.97 -25.58 6.03
N ASP A 34 -5.39 -26.08 7.19
CA ASP A 34 -6.25 -27.26 7.29
C ASP A 34 -7.61 -27.01 6.62
N ALA A 35 -8.20 -25.83 6.81
CA ALA A 35 -9.49 -25.48 6.23
C ALA A 35 -9.48 -25.37 4.69
N VAL A 36 -8.32 -25.02 4.10
CA VAL A 36 -8.14 -24.95 2.64
C VAL A 36 -7.40 -26.16 2.08
N GLU A 37 -7.15 -27.19 2.90
CA GLU A 37 -6.44 -28.42 2.54
C GLU A 37 -5.07 -28.17 1.89
N LEU A 38 -4.33 -27.16 2.38
CA LEU A 38 -3.02 -26.77 1.86
C LEU A 38 -1.89 -27.26 2.76
N PRO A 39 -1.02 -28.18 2.28
CA PRO A 39 0.17 -28.58 3.01
C PRO A 39 1.14 -27.42 3.26
N ALA A 40 1.57 -27.25 4.50
CA ALA A 40 2.48 -26.17 4.91
C ALA A 40 3.85 -26.24 4.21
N ASP A 41 4.31 -27.44 3.81
CA ASP A 41 5.57 -27.67 3.11
C ASP A 41 5.59 -27.16 1.66
N LYS A 42 4.42 -26.80 1.11
CA LYS A 42 4.31 -26.12 -0.18
C LYS A 42 4.46 -24.60 -0.09
N LEU A 43 4.44 -24.05 1.13
CA LEU A 43 4.61 -22.62 1.37
C LEU A 43 6.08 -22.29 1.60
N PRO A 44 6.52 -21.06 1.25
CA PRO A 44 7.87 -20.62 1.57
C PRO A 44 8.08 -20.58 3.09
N GLN A 45 9.33 -20.81 3.52
CA GLN A 45 9.68 -20.63 4.93
C GLN A 45 9.60 -19.13 5.28
N VAL A 46 8.89 -18.79 6.35
CA VAL A 46 8.86 -17.41 6.87
C VAL A 46 10.17 -17.10 7.61
N ARG A 47 10.80 -15.97 7.27
CA ARG A 47 12.04 -15.46 7.86
C ARG A 47 11.90 -13.98 8.17
N LEU A 48 12.68 -13.42 9.09
CA LEU A 48 12.60 -11.97 9.35
C LEU A 48 12.98 -11.18 8.11
N SER A 49 12.33 -10.06 7.85
CA SER A 49 12.57 -9.21 6.67
C SER A 49 14.02 -8.71 6.55
N THR A 50 14.74 -8.70 7.68
CA THR A 50 16.14 -8.29 7.79
C THR A 50 17.14 -9.45 7.66
N ASP A 51 16.68 -10.69 7.55
CA ASP A 51 17.56 -11.85 7.44
C ASP A 51 18.33 -11.84 6.12
N VAL A 52 19.64 -12.13 6.20
CA VAL A 52 20.41 -12.60 5.06
C VAL A 52 20.04 -14.06 4.81
N VAL A 53 19.43 -14.33 3.66
CA VAL A 53 18.86 -15.65 3.32
C VAL A 53 19.73 -16.45 2.35
N GLY A 54 20.87 -15.90 1.98
CA GLY A 54 21.88 -16.54 1.16
C GLY A 54 22.77 -15.51 0.49
N GLU A 55 23.51 -15.97 -0.50
CA GLU A 55 24.39 -15.14 -1.31
C GLU A 55 24.05 -15.29 -2.79
N VAL A 56 24.39 -14.29 -3.59
CA VAL A 56 24.26 -14.37 -5.05
C VAL A 56 25.11 -15.54 -5.59
N GLN A 57 24.46 -16.50 -6.24
CA GLN A 57 25.11 -17.65 -6.83
C GLN A 57 25.93 -17.25 -8.07
N SER A 58 27.09 -17.89 -8.26
CA SER A 58 27.95 -17.66 -9.44
C SER A 58 27.25 -17.91 -10.77
N SER A 59 26.24 -18.78 -10.79
CA SER A 59 25.45 -19.11 -11.99
C SER A 59 24.58 -17.95 -12.51
N VAL A 60 24.27 -16.94 -11.67
CA VAL A 60 23.40 -15.82 -12.03
C VAL A 60 24.08 -14.44 -11.85
N ALA A 61 25.27 -14.41 -11.24
CA ALA A 61 26.00 -13.19 -10.92
C ALA A 61 26.21 -12.26 -12.13
N ASP A 62 26.68 -12.82 -13.25
CA ASP A 62 26.94 -12.07 -14.48
C ASP A 62 25.66 -11.52 -15.11
N GLU A 63 24.54 -12.27 -15.04
CA GLU A 63 23.22 -11.84 -15.55
C GLU A 63 22.71 -10.61 -14.80
N VAL A 64 22.82 -10.62 -13.48
CA VAL A 64 22.25 -9.56 -12.63
C VAL A 64 23.23 -8.40 -12.39
N GLY A 65 24.48 -8.53 -12.83
CA GLY A 65 25.52 -7.51 -12.66
C GLY A 65 25.96 -7.32 -11.20
N VAL A 66 25.87 -8.36 -10.38
CA VAL A 66 26.24 -8.35 -8.95
C VAL A 66 27.23 -9.47 -8.69
N ALA A 67 28.29 -9.20 -7.93
CA ALA A 67 29.33 -10.18 -7.65
C ALA A 67 28.75 -11.42 -6.95
N ALA A 68 29.21 -12.60 -7.37
CA ALA A 68 28.94 -13.85 -6.67
C ALA A 68 29.42 -13.75 -5.21
N GLY A 69 28.67 -14.35 -4.28
CA GLY A 69 28.95 -14.25 -2.85
C GLY A 69 28.39 -12.98 -2.19
N THR A 70 27.78 -12.06 -2.94
CA THR A 70 27.14 -10.88 -2.35
C THR A 70 25.95 -11.31 -1.48
N PRO A 71 25.87 -10.90 -0.20
CA PRO A 71 24.75 -11.25 0.67
C PRO A 71 23.42 -10.73 0.14
N VAL A 72 22.37 -11.56 0.23
CA VAL A 72 21.00 -11.21 -0.16
C VAL A 72 20.12 -11.15 1.08
N VAL A 73 19.66 -9.96 1.42
CA VAL A 73 18.61 -9.75 2.43
C VAL A 73 17.25 -10.02 1.80
N ILE A 74 16.35 -10.67 2.53
CA ILE A 74 15.03 -11.06 2.00
C ILE A 74 14.18 -9.87 1.56
N GLY A 75 14.17 -8.78 2.34
CA GLY A 75 13.31 -7.61 2.11
C GLY A 75 11.87 -7.88 2.55
N GLY A 76 10.92 -7.17 1.94
CA GLY A 76 9.49 -7.41 2.16
C GLY A 76 8.60 -6.68 1.17
N GLY A 77 7.30 -6.65 1.46
CA GLY A 77 6.30 -5.98 0.62
C GLY A 77 6.58 -4.50 0.42
N ASP A 78 6.19 -3.95 -0.73
CA ASP A 78 6.51 -2.58 -1.14
C ASP A 78 5.99 -1.53 -0.16
N GLY A 79 4.76 -1.65 0.31
CA GLY A 79 4.14 -0.72 1.26
C GLY A 79 4.83 -0.74 2.62
N ALA A 80 5.23 -1.92 3.11
CA ALA A 80 5.96 -2.04 4.37
C ALA A 80 7.38 -1.49 4.26
N CYS A 81 8.07 -1.75 3.13
CA CYS A 81 9.37 -1.16 2.83
C CYS A 81 9.27 0.37 2.70
N ALA A 82 8.23 0.89 2.05
CA ALA A 82 8.02 2.33 1.89
C ALA A 82 7.75 3.03 3.23
N ALA A 83 6.92 2.43 4.09
CA ALA A 83 6.67 2.94 5.44
C ALA A 83 7.95 2.98 6.28
N ALA A 84 8.73 1.90 6.27
CA ALA A 84 10.02 1.85 6.96
C ALA A 84 11.01 2.89 6.39
N GLY A 85 11.09 3.02 5.07
CA GLY A 85 11.93 4.02 4.40
C GLY A 85 11.54 5.47 4.70
N ALA A 86 10.26 5.71 5.00
CA ALA A 86 9.75 7.00 5.47
C ALA A 86 9.96 7.23 6.99
N GLY A 87 10.60 6.30 7.71
CA GLY A 87 10.87 6.39 9.14
C GLY A 87 9.72 5.93 10.04
N VAL A 88 8.69 5.29 9.48
CA VAL A 88 7.56 4.75 10.25
C VAL A 88 7.93 3.35 10.74
N ILE A 89 8.84 3.31 11.71
CA ILE A 89 9.43 2.08 12.26
C ILE A 89 9.07 1.82 13.74
N ALA A 90 8.28 2.72 14.33
CA ALA A 90 7.82 2.66 15.72
C ALA A 90 6.44 3.31 15.85
N ALA A 91 5.75 3.02 16.95
CA ALA A 91 4.46 3.63 17.25
C ALA A 91 4.55 5.16 17.38
N GLY A 92 3.49 5.85 16.93
CA GLY A 92 3.37 7.31 17.01
C GLY A 92 3.46 8.04 15.67
N SER A 93 3.81 7.34 14.59
CA SER A 93 3.90 7.89 13.24
C SER A 93 3.01 7.13 12.26
N ALA A 94 2.61 7.81 11.18
CA ALA A 94 1.85 7.24 10.08
C ALA A 94 2.55 7.53 8.75
N TYR A 95 2.55 6.55 7.86
CA TYR A 95 2.93 6.72 6.47
C TYR A 95 1.66 6.90 5.65
N ASN A 96 1.52 8.03 4.96
CA ASN A 96 0.44 8.24 4.01
C ASN A 96 1.02 8.42 2.61
N TYR A 97 0.79 7.43 1.76
CA TYR A 97 1.07 7.52 0.34
C TYR A 97 -0.16 8.07 -0.39
N VAL A 98 0.05 9.09 -1.23
CA VAL A 98 -0.99 9.64 -2.10
C VAL A 98 -0.47 9.67 -3.53
N GLY A 99 -0.93 8.71 -4.33
CA GLY A 99 -0.78 8.66 -5.78
C GLY A 99 -2.16 8.59 -6.44
N SER A 100 -2.30 7.81 -7.51
CA SER A 100 -3.62 7.55 -8.11
C SER A 100 -4.60 6.96 -7.07
N SER A 101 -4.10 6.02 -6.27
CA SER A 101 -4.73 5.53 -5.05
C SER A 101 -4.00 6.06 -3.82
N SER A 102 -4.53 5.83 -2.63
CA SER A 102 -3.86 6.20 -1.38
C SER A 102 -3.85 5.05 -0.38
N TRP A 103 -2.80 5.01 0.43
CA TRP A 103 -2.58 4.04 1.47
C TRP A 103 -2.11 4.79 2.71
N ILE A 104 -2.76 4.53 3.83
CA ILE A 104 -2.29 4.98 5.14
C ILE A 104 -1.92 3.76 5.97
N ALA A 105 -0.72 3.78 6.54
CA ALA A 105 -0.18 2.69 7.34
C ALA A 105 0.42 3.24 8.63
N LEU A 106 0.25 2.49 9.72
CA LEU A 106 0.88 2.75 11.01
C LEU A 106 1.96 1.71 11.28
N SER A 107 2.81 1.95 12.26
CA SER A 107 3.66 0.92 12.86
C SER A 107 3.23 0.71 14.30
N THR A 108 2.85 -0.51 14.68
CA THR A 108 2.32 -0.80 16.03
C THR A 108 2.97 -2.06 16.63
N PRO A 109 3.17 -2.12 17.96
CA PRO A 109 3.78 -3.29 18.61
C PRO A 109 2.82 -4.48 18.75
N LYS A 110 1.56 -4.30 18.36
CA LYS A 110 0.50 -5.32 18.34
C LYS A 110 -0.36 -5.10 17.12
N PRO A 111 -0.97 -6.16 16.56
CA PRO A 111 -1.91 -5.99 15.47
C PRO A 111 -3.13 -5.19 15.97
N ILE A 112 -3.71 -4.38 15.06
CA ILE A 112 -4.97 -3.69 15.32
C ILE A 112 -6.05 -4.38 14.49
N TYR A 113 -7.01 -4.97 15.17
CA TYR A 113 -8.19 -5.56 14.55
C TYR A 113 -9.37 -4.63 14.71
N ASP A 114 -9.92 -4.19 13.59
CA ASP A 114 -11.14 -3.40 13.56
C ASP A 114 -12.36 -4.33 13.62
N PRO A 115 -13.24 -4.24 14.63
CA PRO A 115 -14.45 -5.07 14.71
C PRO A 115 -15.38 -4.93 13.51
N ASP A 116 -15.33 -3.78 12.83
CA ASP A 116 -16.12 -3.50 11.62
C ASP A 116 -15.37 -3.86 10.32
N TYR A 117 -14.18 -4.43 10.42
CA TYR A 117 -13.31 -4.83 9.31
C TYR A 117 -13.01 -3.71 8.30
N ARG A 118 -13.01 -2.43 8.69
CA ARG A 118 -12.78 -1.29 7.77
C ARG A 118 -11.32 -1.18 7.34
N THR A 119 -10.41 -1.60 8.19
CA THR A 119 -8.97 -1.66 7.94
C THR A 119 -8.47 -3.09 8.08
N PHE A 120 -7.28 -3.36 7.57
CA PHE A 120 -6.58 -4.63 7.73
C PHE A 120 -5.20 -4.39 8.34
N THR A 121 -4.56 -5.45 8.83
CA THR A 121 -3.21 -5.36 9.40
C THR A 121 -2.30 -6.33 8.67
N PHE A 122 -1.13 -5.84 8.23
CA PHE A 122 -0.05 -6.66 7.72
C PHE A 122 1.04 -6.85 8.76
N GLY A 123 1.92 -7.83 8.53
CA GLY A 123 3.22 -7.86 9.18
C GLY A 123 4.06 -6.65 8.77
N HIS A 124 4.91 -6.15 9.66
CA HIS A 124 5.86 -5.09 9.32
C HIS A 124 7.21 -5.70 8.95
N VAL A 125 8.02 -4.97 8.17
CA VAL A 125 9.43 -5.31 7.93
C VAL A 125 10.35 -5.06 9.13
N ILE A 126 9.81 -4.44 10.18
CA ILE A 126 10.52 -4.17 11.43
C ILE A 126 10.14 -5.30 12.39
N PRO A 127 11.11 -6.01 12.99
CA PRO A 127 10.83 -7.08 13.94
C PRO A 127 9.87 -6.64 15.05
N ASP A 128 8.97 -7.53 15.45
CA ASP A 128 7.97 -7.34 16.51
C ASP A 128 6.98 -6.17 16.26
N MET A 129 6.90 -5.68 15.02
CA MET A 129 5.98 -4.62 14.63
C MET A 129 4.96 -5.12 13.60
N PHE A 130 3.82 -4.45 13.60
CA PHE A 130 2.68 -4.69 12.72
C PHE A 130 2.36 -3.42 11.95
N MET A 131 1.67 -3.59 10.83
CA MET A 131 1.33 -2.50 9.92
C MET A 131 -0.19 -2.41 9.70
N PRO A 132 -0.96 -1.88 10.67
CA PRO A 132 -2.35 -1.52 10.45
C PRO A 132 -2.47 -0.56 9.27
N THR A 133 -3.34 -0.90 8.33
CA THR A 133 -3.40 -0.28 7.01
C THR A 133 -4.84 0.00 6.60
N GLY A 134 -5.06 1.18 6.05
CA GLY A 134 -6.26 1.57 5.33
C GLY A 134 -5.92 1.99 3.91
N THR A 135 -6.81 1.70 2.97
CA THR A 135 -6.57 2.02 1.55
C THR A 135 -7.77 2.70 0.91
N MET A 136 -7.50 3.70 0.07
CA MET A 136 -8.49 4.43 -0.71
C MET A 136 -8.23 4.20 -2.19
N GLN A 137 -9.26 3.89 -2.96
CA GLN A 137 -9.11 3.49 -4.36
C GLN A 137 -8.80 4.68 -5.29
N ALA A 138 -9.55 5.78 -5.17
CA ALA A 138 -9.45 6.93 -6.05
C ALA A 138 -9.03 8.19 -5.29
N ALA A 139 -7.74 8.30 -4.99
CA ALA A 139 -7.16 9.48 -4.34
C ALA A 139 -6.81 10.55 -5.38
N GLY A 140 -5.56 10.60 -5.85
CA GLY A 140 -5.16 11.48 -6.95
C GLY A 140 -5.92 11.20 -8.25
N ALA A 141 -6.43 9.97 -8.44
CA ALA A 141 -7.30 9.65 -9.57
C ALA A 141 -8.62 10.47 -9.54
N SER A 142 -9.12 10.82 -8.36
CA SER A 142 -10.28 11.72 -8.27
C SER A 142 -9.93 13.15 -8.69
N TYR A 143 -8.71 13.61 -8.39
CA TYR A 143 -8.26 14.92 -8.85
C TYR A 143 -8.04 14.92 -10.37
N GLN A 144 -7.42 13.86 -10.91
CA GLN A 144 -7.29 13.66 -12.35
C GLN A 144 -8.65 13.61 -13.05
N TRP A 145 -9.62 12.87 -12.49
CA TRP A 145 -10.96 12.79 -13.05
C TRP A 145 -11.65 14.15 -13.05
N THR A 146 -11.51 14.93 -11.98
CA THR A 146 -12.03 16.30 -11.89
C THR A 146 -11.44 17.18 -12.99
N ARG A 147 -10.11 17.15 -13.15
CA ARG A 147 -9.41 17.85 -14.23
C ARG A 147 -9.99 17.44 -15.59
N ASP A 148 -10.13 16.13 -15.82
CA ASP A 148 -10.48 15.60 -17.14
C ASP A 148 -11.97 15.73 -17.51
N GLN A 149 -12.87 15.82 -16.53
CA GLN A 149 -14.31 15.82 -16.77
C GLN A 149 -14.99 17.16 -16.44
N LEU A 150 -14.46 17.91 -15.49
CA LEU A 150 -15.08 19.14 -14.99
C LEU A 150 -14.28 20.39 -15.35
N SER A 151 -12.95 20.30 -15.37
CA SER A 151 -12.07 21.46 -15.60
C SER A 151 -11.63 21.62 -17.06
N LEU A 152 -12.57 21.50 -18.00
CA LEU A 152 -12.26 21.51 -19.43
C LEU A 152 -11.71 22.88 -19.91
N PHE A 153 -12.22 23.97 -19.35
CA PHE A 153 -11.81 25.32 -19.71
C PHE A 153 -10.41 25.65 -19.18
N GLU A 154 -10.11 25.23 -17.95
CA GLU A 154 -8.80 25.36 -17.32
C GLU A 154 -7.77 24.54 -18.08
N LYS A 155 -8.14 23.34 -18.56
CA LYS A 155 -7.29 22.53 -19.45
C LYS A 155 -6.92 23.25 -20.74
N GLU A 156 -7.92 23.78 -21.46
CA GLU A 156 -7.68 24.50 -22.71
C GLU A 156 -6.85 25.78 -22.48
N THR A 157 -7.15 26.50 -21.40
CA THR A 157 -6.43 27.72 -21.04
C THR A 157 -4.98 27.44 -20.67
N ALA A 158 -4.74 26.40 -19.86
CA ALA A 158 -3.40 25.98 -19.49
C ALA A 158 -2.56 25.55 -20.69
N GLU A 159 -3.17 24.85 -21.66
CA GLU A 159 -2.50 24.48 -22.92
C GLU A 159 -2.04 25.73 -23.70
N ARG A 160 -2.91 26.73 -23.84
CA ARG A 160 -2.55 28.01 -24.51
C ARG A 160 -1.47 28.79 -23.78
N LEU A 161 -1.44 28.68 -22.46
CA LEU A 161 -0.43 29.32 -21.60
C LEU A 161 0.86 28.51 -21.48
N GLY A 162 0.89 27.26 -21.94
CA GLY A 162 2.04 26.37 -21.84
C GLY A 162 2.37 25.92 -20.41
N ILE A 163 1.36 25.84 -19.53
CA ILE A 163 1.50 25.44 -18.12
C ILE A 163 0.70 24.17 -17.81
N SER A 164 0.89 23.61 -16.61
CA SER A 164 0.09 22.48 -16.17
C SER A 164 -1.37 22.88 -15.89
N PRO A 165 -2.38 22.12 -16.35
CA PRO A 165 -3.77 22.40 -16.01
C PRO A 165 -4.05 22.35 -14.51
N TYR A 166 -3.27 21.56 -13.76
CA TYR A 166 -3.39 21.50 -12.31
C TYR A 166 -2.94 22.80 -11.62
N GLU A 167 -2.07 23.60 -12.23
CA GLU A 167 -1.67 24.90 -11.67
C GLU A 167 -2.84 25.88 -11.69
N LEU A 168 -3.56 25.98 -12.81
CA LEU A 168 -4.75 26.83 -12.89
C LEU A 168 -5.86 26.36 -11.95
N ILE A 169 -6.13 25.06 -11.92
CA ILE A 169 -7.15 24.51 -11.02
C ILE A 169 -6.80 24.78 -9.55
N ASN A 170 -5.53 24.64 -9.16
CA ASN A 170 -5.10 24.93 -7.79
C ASN A 170 -5.28 26.42 -7.42
N LEU A 171 -4.99 27.35 -8.34
CA LEU A 171 -5.19 28.78 -8.11
C LEU A 171 -6.66 29.12 -7.83
N GLU A 172 -7.59 28.43 -8.49
CA GLU A 172 -9.03 28.60 -8.23
C GLU A 172 -9.44 27.99 -6.89
N ILE A 173 -8.95 26.78 -6.59
CA ILE A 173 -9.20 26.10 -5.31
C ILE A 173 -8.73 26.95 -4.13
N GLU A 174 -7.59 27.65 -4.24
CA GLU A 174 -7.05 28.52 -3.19
C GLU A 174 -7.98 29.67 -2.79
N GLN A 175 -8.90 30.09 -3.67
CA GLN A 175 -9.89 31.12 -3.37
C GLN A 175 -11.11 30.58 -2.61
N VAL A 176 -11.27 29.26 -2.54
CA VAL A 176 -12.41 28.62 -1.88
C VAL A 176 -12.08 28.38 -0.40
N PRO A 177 -12.87 28.91 0.55
CA PRO A 177 -12.63 28.67 1.96
C PRO A 177 -12.88 27.20 2.34
N PRO A 178 -12.23 26.70 3.41
CA PRO A 178 -12.51 25.36 3.93
C PRO A 178 -14.00 25.14 4.17
N GLY A 179 -14.51 24.00 3.70
CA GLY A 179 -15.94 23.65 3.74
C GLY A 179 -16.67 23.84 2.42
N ALA A 180 -16.07 24.51 1.42
CA ALA A 180 -16.60 24.62 0.05
C ALA A 180 -18.10 24.99 -0.01
N ASP A 181 -18.51 25.97 0.82
CA ASP A 181 -19.90 26.43 0.96
C ASP A 181 -20.93 25.31 1.21
N GLY A 182 -20.49 24.21 1.82
CA GLY A 182 -21.34 23.06 2.14
C GLY A 182 -21.40 21.98 1.07
N LEU A 183 -20.58 22.08 0.00
CA LEU A 183 -20.45 21.04 -1.01
C LEU A 183 -19.62 19.87 -0.48
N PHE A 184 -20.17 18.66 -0.57
CA PHE A 184 -19.49 17.42 -0.25
C PHE A 184 -19.18 16.62 -1.51
N PHE A 185 -17.97 16.11 -1.59
CA PHE A 185 -17.57 15.14 -2.60
C PHE A 185 -17.25 13.78 -1.96
N LEU A 186 -17.94 12.74 -2.44
CA LEU A 186 -17.62 11.35 -2.11
C LEU A 186 -16.73 10.77 -3.22
N PRO A 187 -15.44 10.46 -2.96
CA PRO A 187 -14.47 10.11 -4.00
C PRO A 187 -14.53 8.65 -4.47
N TYR A 188 -15.70 8.00 -4.42
CA TYR A 188 -15.85 6.57 -4.70
C TYR A 188 -16.01 6.27 -6.20
N LEU A 189 -15.22 6.94 -7.04
CA LEU A 189 -15.36 6.89 -8.51
C LEU A 189 -15.08 5.49 -9.09
N MET A 190 -14.33 4.65 -8.37
CA MET A 190 -13.92 3.31 -8.80
C MET A 190 -14.37 2.22 -7.81
N GLY A 191 -15.49 2.43 -7.13
CA GLY A 191 -15.81 1.71 -5.90
C GLY A 191 -14.88 2.15 -4.76
N GLU A 192 -14.95 1.48 -3.63
CA GLU A 192 -14.08 1.79 -2.50
C GLU A 192 -13.62 0.57 -1.70
N ARG A 193 -12.37 0.61 -1.25
CA ARG A 193 -11.79 -0.33 -0.27
C ARG A 193 -12.08 0.21 1.13
N SER A 194 -11.08 0.52 1.94
CA SER A 194 -11.31 1.06 3.29
C SER A 194 -12.01 2.42 3.23
N PRO A 195 -12.97 2.71 4.12
CA PRO A 195 -13.55 1.84 5.14
C PRO A 195 -14.82 1.11 4.67
N ARG A 196 -15.14 1.12 3.37
CA ARG A 196 -16.47 0.75 2.84
C ARG A 196 -16.56 -0.67 2.29
N TRP A 197 -15.47 -1.20 1.74
CA TRP A 197 -15.36 -2.48 1.03
C TRP A 197 -16.50 -2.72 0.05
N ASN A 198 -16.83 -1.68 -0.72
CA ASN A 198 -17.95 -1.70 -1.63
C ASN A 198 -17.47 -1.41 -3.06
N PRO A 199 -17.28 -2.44 -3.91
CA PRO A 199 -16.86 -2.25 -5.30
C PRO A 199 -17.95 -1.57 -6.16
N LEU A 200 -19.19 -1.52 -5.68
CA LEU A 200 -20.32 -0.87 -6.35
C LEU A 200 -20.53 0.57 -5.88
N ALA A 201 -19.75 1.07 -4.92
CA ALA A 201 -19.81 2.48 -4.54
C ALA A 201 -19.54 3.39 -5.75
N ARG A 202 -20.13 4.58 -5.74
CA ARG A 202 -20.04 5.57 -6.81
C ARG A 202 -19.76 6.94 -6.24
N GLY A 203 -19.05 7.76 -7.01
CA GLY A 203 -18.79 9.14 -6.65
C GLY A 203 -20.08 9.97 -6.65
N ALA A 204 -20.11 10.99 -5.79
CA ALA A 204 -21.24 11.90 -5.69
C ALA A 204 -20.79 13.29 -5.25
N PHE A 205 -21.44 14.31 -5.82
CA PHE A 205 -21.47 15.66 -5.26
C PHE A 205 -22.81 15.87 -4.57
N VAL A 206 -22.78 16.33 -3.33
CA VAL A 206 -23.98 16.55 -2.50
C VAL A 206 -23.94 17.97 -1.95
N GLY A 207 -25.04 18.71 -2.09
CA GLY A 207 -25.14 20.11 -1.61
C GLY A 207 -24.93 21.17 -2.69
N LEU A 208 -25.18 20.87 -3.96
CA LEU A 208 -25.19 21.88 -5.03
C LEU A 208 -26.35 22.88 -4.84
N THR A 209 -26.09 24.17 -5.12
CA THR A 209 -27.04 25.29 -4.98
C THR A 209 -26.96 26.26 -6.14
#